data_AF-A0A072VFD0-F1
#
_entry.id   AF-A0A072VFD0-F1
#
_cell.length_a   1.000
_cell.length_b   1.000
_cell.length_c   1.000
_cell.angle_alpha   90.00
_cell.angle_beta   90.00
_cell.angle_gamma   90.00
#
_symmetry.space_group_name_H-M   'P 1'
#
loop_
_entity.id
_entity.type
_entity.pdbx_description
1 polymer ?
#
loop_
_entity_poly.entity_id
_entity_poly.type
_entity_poly.pdbx_seq_one_letter_code
_entity_poly.pdbx_strand_id
1 'polypeptide(L)'
;MLTNNIAAITSCCEVKVHRSICIELNGFIDRILHIILAIESSRPNCALAIQALCSLHFTLDKAKSVIKICSGSSKLYLAITSHKILSRCEKLRNSFELYLTQIQNTVPIPLAAEICSILKDLRDAEFSLEFEEDEARQVLLSLLEKEFPDSASMENAEVEAIKIVALRLDMKSSSSILVEKSSLKRQLEKVNKTNQKEKELLAYLLYLLIKYGKFIFKFQNESNVCESS
;
A
#
# COMPACT_ATOMS: atom_id res chain seq x y z
N MET A 1 10.24 -20.52 17.17
CA MET A 1 10.14 -19.41 16.20
C MET A 1 8.81 -19.41 15.44
N LEU A 2 7.67 -19.63 16.12
CA LEU A 2 6.33 -19.65 15.49
C LEU A 2 5.58 -18.31 15.63
N THR A 3 6.12 -17.36 16.41
CA THR A 3 5.47 -16.08 16.72
C THR A 3 5.54 -15.04 15.60
N ASN A 4 6.49 -15.17 14.66
CA ASN A 4 6.66 -14.20 13.58
C ASN A 4 5.61 -14.36 12.45
N ASN A 5 5.09 -15.58 12.25
CA ASN A 5 4.16 -15.87 11.15
C ASN A 5 2.73 -15.37 11.44
N ILE A 6 2.30 -15.45 12.71
CA ILE A 6 1.02 -14.88 13.16
C ILE A 6 1.06 -13.34 13.10
N ALA A 7 2.19 -12.72 13.43
CA ALA A 7 2.35 -11.27 13.38
C ALA A 7 2.30 -10.70 11.93
N ALA A 8 2.80 -11.44 10.94
CA ALA A 8 2.80 -11.01 9.53
C ALA A 8 1.40 -11.08 8.90
N ILE A 9 0.67 -12.18 9.11
CA ILE A 9 -0.73 -12.33 8.67
C ILE A 9 -1.63 -11.28 9.35
N THR A 10 -1.37 -10.98 10.63
CA THR A 10 -2.10 -9.93 11.37
C THR A 10 -1.88 -8.54 10.76
N SER A 11 -0.70 -8.25 10.20
CA SER A 11 -0.38 -6.94 9.61
C SER A 11 -1.12 -6.65 8.30
N CYS A 12 -1.38 -7.64 7.45
CA CYS A 12 -2.11 -7.42 6.19
C CYS A 12 -3.62 -7.25 6.41
N CYS A 13 -4.17 -7.79 7.50
CA CYS A 13 -5.58 -7.59 7.88
C CYS A 13 -5.89 -6.12 8.26
N GLU A 14 -4.88 -5.33 8.63
CA GLU A 14 -5.02 -3.92 8.98
C GLU A 14 -4.86 -2.98 7.76
N VAL A 15 -4.52 -3.53 6.59
CA VAL A 15 -4.34 -2.75 5.36
C VAL A 15 -5.68 -2.18 4.92
N LYS A 16 -5.75 -0.85 4.93
CA LYS A 16 -6.98 -0.08 4.71
C LYS A 16 -7.32 0.13 3.24
N VAL A 17 -6.31 0.16 2.38
CA VAL A 17 -6.33 0.31 0.92
C VAL A 17 -5.08 -0.37 0.35
N HIS A 18 -5.08 -0.76 -0.93
CA HIS A 18 -4.07 -1.58 -1.60
C HIS A 18 -4.02 -3.01 -1.04
N ARG A 19 -5.18 -3.54 -0.64
CA ARG A 19 -5.26 -4.83 0.05
C ARG A 19 -4.78 -5.98 -0.84
N SER A 20 -5.26 -6.04 -2.09
CA SER A 20 -4.81 -7.02 -3.09
C SER A 20 -3.29 -7.03 -3.24
N ILE A 21 -2.70 -5.86 -3.47
CA ILE A 21 -1.25 -5.65 -3.62
C ILE A 21 -0.49 -6.16 -2.38
N CYS A 22 -0.96 -5.82 -1.17
CA CYS A 22 -0.28 -6.21 0.06
C CYS A 22 -0.39 -7.71 0.33
N ILE A 23 -1.53 -8.34 0.02
CA ILE A 23 -1.71 -9.79 0.14
C ILE A 23 -0.77 -10.52 -0.81
N GLU A 24 -0.73 -10.11 -2.07
CA GLU A 24 0.14 -10.70 -3.09
C GLU A 24 1.62 -10.60 -2.68
N LEU A 25 2.06 -9.39 -2.28
CA LEU A 25 3.42 -9.17 -1.81
C LEU A 25 3.75 -10.00 -0.56
N ASN A 26 2.81 -10.12 0.39
CA ASN A 26 3.02 -10.92 1.58
C ASN A 26 3.12 -12.41 1.27
N GLY A 27 2.34 -12.91 0.29
CA GLY A 27 2.45 -14.28 -0.20
C GLY A 27 3.87 -14.62 -0.67
N PHE A 28 4.53 -13.70 -1.39
CA PHE A 28 5.93 -13.87 -1.76
C PHE A 28 6.88 -13.80 -0.56
N ILE A 29 6.67 -12.85 0.36
CA ILE A 29 7.48 -12.75 1.58
C ILE A 29 7.45 -14.07 2.36
N ASP A 30 6.27 -14.62 2.60
CA ASP A 30 6.10 -15.84 3.40
C ASP A 30 6.75 -17.05 2.74
N ARG A 31 6.56 -17.22 1.43
CA ARG A 31 7.18 -18.31 0.66
C ARG A 31 8.70 -18.21 0.63
N ILE A 32 9.25 -17.01 0.48
CA ILE A 32 10.71 -16.81 0.49
C ILE A 32 11.25 -17.06 1.91
N LEU A 33 10.59 -16.58 2.96
CA LEU A 33 10.98 -16.84 4.34
C LEU A 33 10.92 -18.33 4.69
N HIS A 34 10.00 -19.09 4.11
CA HIS A 34 9.92 -20.54 4.29
C HIS A 34 11.20 -21.24 3.80
N ILE A 35 11.78 -20.79 2.69
CA ILE A 35 12.96 -21.43 2.09
C ILE A 35 14.30 -20.82 2.52
N ILE A 36 14.30 -19.64 3.15
CA ILE A 36 15.54 -18.89 3.41
C ILE A 36 16.54 -19.62 4.31
N LEU A 37 16.04 -20.33 5.33
CA LEU A 37 16.89 -21.13 6.22
C LEU A 37 17.53 -22.32 5.49
N ALA A 38 16.83 -22.92 4.53
CA ALA A 38 17.36 -24.00 3.71
C ALA A 38 18.42 -23.48 2.73
N ILE A 39 18.23 -22.28 2.18
CA ILE A 39 19.23 -21.59 1.36
C ILE A 39 20.50 -21.32 2.18
N GLU A 40 20.36 -20.77 3.38
CA GLU A 40 21.48 -20.53 4.30
C GLU A 40 22.22 -21.82 4.66
N SER A 41 21.46 -22.89 4.96
CA SER A 41 22.00 -24.21 5.29
C SER A 41 22.75 -24.88 4.14
N SER A 42 22.43 -24.49 2.90
CA SER A 42 23.13 -24.94 1.69
C SER A 42 24.54 -24.34 1.57
N ARG A 43 24.89 -23.37 2.43
CA ARG A 43 26.20 -22.71 2.50
C ARG A 43 26.68 -22.23 1.12
N PRO A 44 26.05 -21.19 0.55
CA PRO A 44 26.46 -20.63 -0.73
C PRO A 44 27.96 -20.28 -0.68
N ASN A 45 28.77 -20.92 -1.51
CA ASN A 45 30.23 -20.93 -1.37
C ASN A 45 30.94 -19.94 -2.31
N CYS A 46 30.20 -19.22 -3.15
CA CYS A 46 30.74 -18.20 -4.04
C CYS A 46 30.28 -16.79 -3.63
N ALA A 47 31.15 -15.79 -3.85
CA ALA A 47 30.90 -14.41 -3.44
C ALA A 47 29.59 -13.84 -4.01
N LEU A 48 29.26 -14.19 -5.25
CA LEU A 48 28.02 -13.78 -5.91
C LEU A 48 26.78 -14.31 -5.18
N ALA A 49 26.77 -15.59 -4.78
CA ALA A 49 25.63 -16.18 -4.10
C ALA A 49 25.46 -15.68 -2.66
N ILE A 50 26.57 -15.42 -1.96
CA ILE A 50 26.53 -14.76 -0.64
C ILE A 50 25.95 -13.36 -0.78
N GLN A 51 26.41 -12.58 -1.77
CA GLN A 51 25.89 -11.24 -2.03
C GLN A 51 24.39 -11.26 -2.40
N ALA A 52 23.96 -12.23 -3.21
CA ALA A 52 22.56 -12.43 -3.57
C ALA A 52 21.70 -12.73 -2.34
N LEU A 53 22.15 -13.62 -1.45
CA LEU A 53 21.45 -13.95 -0.20
C LEU A 53 21.34 -12.75 0.75
N CYS A 54 22.42 -11.99 0.94
CA CYS A 54 22.38 -10.75 1.71
C CYS A 54 21.39 -9.73 1.12
N SER A 55 21.38 -9.59 -0.21
CA SER A 55 20.48 -8.68 -0.92
C SER A 55 19.02 -9.14 -0.85
N LEU A 56 18.78 -10.46 -0.84
CA LEU A 56 17.47 -11.06 -0.65
C LEU A 56 16.88 -10.70 0.72
N HIS A 57 17.67 -10.83 1.81
CA HIS A 57 17.28 -10.40 3.16
C HIS A 57 16.91 -8.92 3.22
N PHE A 58 17.74 -8.05 2.64
CA PHE A 58 17.44 -6.62 2.60
C PHE A 58 16.18 -6.31 1.77
N THR A 59 15.92 -7.08 0.71
CA THR A 59 14.71 -6.95 -0.11
C THR A 59 13.46 -7.39 0.66
N LEU A 60 13.55 -8.46 1.47
CA LEU A 60 12.48 -8.87 2.38
C LEU A 60 12.14 -7.77 3.41
N ASP A 61 13.14 -7.12 4.00
CA ASP A 61 12.90 -6.04 4.95
C ASP A 61 12.24 -4.82 4.30
N LYS A 62 12.64 -4.48 3.06
CA LYS A 62 11.98 -3.45 2.27
C LYS A 62 10.52 -3.82 1.96
N ALA A 63 10.25 -5.07 1.60
CA ALA A 63 8.91 -5.53 1.29
C ALA A 63 7.98 -5.45 2.52
N LYS A 64 8.47 -5.90 3.69
CA LYS A 64 7.76 -5.73 4.97
C LYS A 64 7.49 -4.26 5.30
N SER A 65 8.44 -3.38 4.99
CA SER A 65 8.27 -1.93 5.18
C SER A 65 7.15 -1.35 4.30
N VAL A 66 6.99 -1.82 3.06
CA VAL A 66 5.86 -1.41 2.20
C VAL A 66 4.51 -1.79 2.82
N ILE A 67 4.35 -3.03 3.31
CA ILE A 67 3.12 -3.47 3.99
C ILE A 67 2.83 -2.60 5.22
N LYS A 68 3.87 -2.28 6.01
CA LYS A 68 3.75 -1.40 7.18
C LYS A 68 3.30 0.02 6.80
N ILE A 69 3.78 0.56 5.68
CA ILE A 69 3.34 1.86 5.15
C ILE A 69 1.85 1.79 4.79
N CYS A 70 1.42 0.77 4.04
CA CYS A 70 0.02 0.61 3.63
C CYS A 70 -0.94 0.44 4.82
N SER A 71 -0.47 -0.16 5.92
CA SER A 71 -1.28 -0.34 7.14
C SER A 71 -1.32 0.94 8.01
N GLY A 72 -0.21 1.68 8.07
CA GLY A 72 -0.02 2.80 8.99
C GLY A 72 -0.45 4.18 8.47
N SER A 73 -0.63 4.32 7.15
CA SER A 73 -0.96 5.58 6.49
C SER A 73 -2.47 5.81 6.35
N SER A 74 -2.84 7.06 6.06
CA SER A 74 -4.21 7.43 5.71
C SER A 74 -4.62 6.86 4.35
N LYS A 75 -5.87 6.44 4.24
CA LYS A 75 -6.52 5.99 2.99
C LYS A 75 -6.40 7.06 1.89
N LEU A 76 -6.68 8.32 2.20
CA LEU A 76 -6.58 9.44 1.24
C LEU A 76 -5.15 9.60 0.71
N TYR A 77 -4.17 9.56 1.61
CA TYR A 77 -2.76 9.68 1.24
C TYR A 77 -2.30 8.50 0.37
N LEU A 78 -2.70 7.28 0.74
CA LEU A 78 -2.37 6.07 0.00
C LEU A 78 -3.04 6.02 -1.38
N ALA A 79 -4.27 6.53 -1.54
CA ALA A 79 -4.92 6.63 -2.83
C ALA A 79 -4.10 7.52 -3.81
N ILE A 80 -3.66 8.70 -3.36
CA ILE A 80 -2.87 9.64 -4.16
C ILE A 80 -1.46 9.10 -4.45
N THR A 81 -0.86 8.41 -3.48
CA THR A 81 0.50 7.87 -3.60
C THR A 81 0.58 6.42 -4.10
N SER A 82 -0.54 5.87 -4.55
CA SER A 82 -0.69 4.51 -5.09
C SER A 82 0.34 4.16 -6.16
N HIS A 83 0.60 5.04 -7.13
CA HIS A 83 1.62 4.83 -8.15
C HIS A 83 3.03 4.59 -7.56
N LYS A 84 3.34 5.21 -6.42
CA LYS A 84 4.62 4.99 -5.71
C LYS A 84 4.65 3.64 -5.03
N ILE A 85 3.51 3.16 -4.51
CA ILE A 85 3.39 1.83 -3.92
C ILE A 85 3.53 0.76 -5.01
N LEU A 86 2.78 0.88 -6.11
CA LEU A 86 2.91 0.00 -7.29
C LEU A 86 4.35 -0.07 -7.79
N SER A 87 4.97 1.08 -8.05
CA SER A 87 6.37 1.13 -8.50
C SER A 87 7.35 0.49 -7.51
N ARG A 88 7.08 0.57 -6.20
CA ARG A 88 7.89 -0.11 -5.18
C ARG A 88 7.67 -1.62 -5.22
N CYS A 89 6.43 -2.11 -5.33
CA CYS A 89 6.13 -3.53 -5.42
C CYS A 89 6.74 -4.17 -6.68
N GLU A 90 6.63 -3.51 -7.82
CA GLU A 90 7.27 -3.94 -9.08
C GLU A 90 8.80 -4.06 -8.94
N LYS A 91 9.45 -3.06 -8.31
CA LYS A 91 10.90 -3.11 -8.05
C LYS A 91 11.27 -4.23 -7.09
N LEU A 92 10.43 -4.52 -6.10
CA LEU A 92 10.65 -5.62 -5.15
C LEU A 92 10.52 -6.97 -5.85
N ARG A 93 9.48 -7.15 -6.68
CA ARG A 93 9.30 -8.35 -7.51
C ARG A 93 10.52 -8.63 -8.38
N ASN A 94 10.99 -7.62 -9.11
CA ASN A 94 12.16 -7.75 -9.98
C ASN A 94 13.44 -8.04 -9.16
N SER A 95 13.58 -7.46 -7.97
CA SER A 95 14.69 -7.74 -7.06
C SER A 95 14.65 -9.19 -6.54
N PHE A 96 13.48 -9.67 -6.13
CA PHE A 96 13.29 -11.05 -5.71
C PHE A 96 13.64 -12.02 -6.83
N GLU A 97 13.12 -11.78 -8.04
CA GLU A 97 13.42 -12.59 -9.21
C GLU A 97 14.93 -12.67 -9.48
N LEU A 98 15.61 -11.52 -9.48
CA LEU A 98 17.05 -11.44 -9.71
C LEU A 98 17.84 -12.27 -8.69
N TYR A 99 17.60 -12.06 -7.40
CA TYR A 99 18.40 -12.70 -6.36
C TYR A 99 18.08 -14.19 -6.22
N LEU A 100 16.81 -14.58 -6.36
CA LEU A 100 16.43 -16.00 -6.35
C LEU A 100 17.02 -16.74 -7.55
N THR A 101 17.06 -16.13 -8.73
CA THR A 101 17.71 -16.71 -9.92
C THR A 101 19.21 -16.93 -9.69
N GLN A 102 19.91 -15.98 -9.07
CA GLN A 102 21.33 -16.12 -8.73
C GLN A 102 21.58 -17.24 -7.72
N ILE A 103 20.69 -17.40 -6.74
CA ILE A 103 20.80 -18.44 -5.70
C ILE A 103 20.48 -19.83 -6.25
N GLN A 104 19.52 -19.96 -7.17
CA GLN A 104 19.00 -21.23 -7.68
C GLN A 104 20.10 -22.20 -8.13
N ASN A 105 21.16 -21.70 -8.79
CA ASN A 105 22.25 -22.52 -9.31
C ASN A 105 23.28 -22.97 -8.25
N THR A 106 23.12 -22.51 -7.00
CA THR A 106 24.08 -22.74 -5.91
C THR A 106 23.53 -23.62 -4.79
N VAL A 107 22.29 -24.09 -4.94
CA VAL A 107 21.58 -24.88 -3.94
C VAL A 107 21.29 -26.30 -4.45
N PRO A 108 21.00 -27.27 -3.56
CA PRO A 108 20.58 -28.61 -3.96
C PRO A 108 19.33 -28.61 -4.85
N ILE A 109 19.22 -29.61 -5.73
CA ILE A 109 18.13 -29.75 -6.72
C ILE A 109 16.72 -29.58 -6.11
N PRO A 110 16.38 -30.19 -4.95
CA PRO A 110 15.06 -30.00 -4.36
C PRO A 110 14.74 -28.53 -4.05
N LEU A 111 15.71 -27.80 -3.48
CA LEU A 111 15.56 -26.40 -3.15
C LEU A 111 15.54 -25.51 -4.42
N ALA A 112 16.32 -25.88 -5.45
CA ALA A 112 16.27 -25.21 -6.74
C ALA A 112 14.90 -25.33 -7.43
N ALA A 113 14.20 -26.46 -7.24
CA ALA A 113 12.84 -26.68 -7.73
C ALA A 113 11.81 -25.82 -6.98
N GLU A 114 11.93 -25.70 -5.65
CA GLU A 114 11.09 -24.78 -4.87
C GLU A 114 11.30 -23.32 -5.30
N ILE A 115 12.56 -22.90 -5.46
CA ILE A 115 12.89 -21.57 -5.99
C ILE A 115 12.29 -21.37 -7.40
N CYS A 116 12.34 -22.38 -8.27
CA CYS A 116 11.77 -22.32 -9.61
C CYS A 116 10.26 -22.04 -9.58
N SER A 117 9.53 -22.68 -8.66
CA SER A 117 8.10 -22.42 -8.46
C SER A 117 7.83 -20.97 -8.02
N ILE A 118 8.62 -20.43 -7.08
CA ILE A 118 8.47 -19.03 -6.67
C ILE A 118 8.79 -18.08 -7.83
N LEU A 119 9.85 -18.35 -8.61
CA LEU A 119 10.23 -17.54 -9.77
C LEU A 119 9.15 -17.49 -10.84
N LYS A 120 8.48 -18.62 -11.09
CA LYS A 120 7.35 -18.66 -12.04
C LYS A 120 6.23 -17.73 -11.58
N ASP A 121 5.80 -17.88 -10.34
CA ASP A 121 4.69 -17.07 -9.81
C ASP A 121 5.07 -15.58 -9.70
N LEU A 122 6.34 -15.25 -9.40
CA LEU A 122 6.84 -13.88 -9.43
C LEU A 122 6.75 -13.25 -10.82
N ARG A 123 6.99 -14.02 -11.89
CA ARG A 123 6.90 -13.51 -13.27
C ARG A 123 5.45 -13.32 -13.72
N ASP A 124 4.57 -14.18 -13.23
CA ASP A 124 3.15 -14.16 -13.58
C ASP A 124 2.35 -13.14 -12.73
N ALA A 125 2.90 -12.68 -11.60
CA ALA A 125 2.23 -11.74 -10.71
C ALA A 125 2.15 -10.31 -11.29
N GLU A 126 0.97 -9.71 -11.20
CA GLU A 126 0.69 -8.33 -11.58
C GLU A 126 0.16 -7.55 -10.39
N PHE A 127 0.81 -6.43 -10.04
CA PHE A 127 0.30 -5.53 -9.01
C PHE A 127 -0.62 -4.48 -9.63
N SER A 128 -1.89 -4.49 -9.24
CA SER A 128 -2.91 -3.56 -9.73
C SER A 128 -3.77 -3.01 -8.61
N LEU A 129 -4.36 -1.82 -8.85
CA LEU A 129 -5.30 -1.19 -7.93
C LEU A 129 -6.69 -1.80 -8.10
N GLU A 130 -7.43 -1.86 -7.00
CA GLU A 130 -8.88 -2.09 -7.06
C GLU A 130 -9.55 -0.89 -7.75
N PHE A 131 -10.65 -1.14 -8.47
CA PHE A 131 -11.33 -0.13 -9.30
C PHE A 131 -11.72 1.10 -8.48
N GLU A 132 -12.29 0.89 -7.29
CA GLU A 132 -12.71 1.93 -6.38
C GLU A 132 -11.53 2.78 -5.88
N GLU A 133 -10.38 2.15 -5.64
CA GLU A 133 -9.16 2.84 -5.21
C GLU A 133 -8.60 3.73 -6.32
N ASP A 134 -8.66 3.27 -7.57
CA ASP A 134 -8.24 4.06 -8.72
C ASP A 134 -9.20 5.24 -8.97
N GLU A 135 -10.52 5.04 -8.89
CA GLU A 135 -11.48 6.14 -8.99
C GLU A 135 -11.27 7.20 -7.89
N ALA A 136 -11.06 6.77 -6.64
CA ALA A 136 -10.76 7.67 -5.53
C ALA A 136 -9.48 8.49 -5.80
N ARG A 137 -8.45 7.84 -6.35
CA ARG A 137 -7.21 8.51 -6.76
C ARG A 137 -7.47 9.56 -7.83
N GLN A 138 -8.22 9.24 -8.89
CA GLN A 138 -8.48 10.15 -10.00
C GLN A 138 -9.24 11.40 -9.54
N VAL A 139 -10.23 11.23 -8.66
CA VAL A 139 -10.98 12.34 -8.08
C VAL A 139 -10.08 13.26 -7.25
N LEU A 140 -9.20 12.69 -6.41
CA LEU A 140 -8.26 13.47 -5.60
C LEU A 140 -7.21 14.20 -6.45
N LEU A 141 -6.68 13.56 -7.50
CA LEU A 141 -5.73 14.20 -8.40
C LEU A 141 -6.38 15.34 -9.17
N SER A 142 -7.58 15.11 -9.70
CA SER A 142 -8.36 16.16 -10.38
C SER A 142 -8.61 17.35 -9.48
N LEU A 143 -8.88 17.13 -8.19
CA LEU A 143 -9.05 18.21 -7.21
C LEU A 143 -7.75 19.00 -6.97
N LEU A 144 -6.61 18.32 -6.89
CA LEU A 144 -5.30 18.93 -6.62
C LEU A 144 -4.74 19.71 -7.83
N GLU A 145 -5.06 19.28 -9.05
CA GLU A 145 -4.54 19.87 -10.28
C GLU A 145 -5.43 20.99 -10.83
N LYS A 146 -6.69 21.05 -10.40
CA LYS A 146 -7.67 21.99 -10.94
C LYS A 146 -7.52 23.39 -10.36
N GLU A 147 -7.53 24.37 -11.24
CA GLU A 147 -7.70 25.78 -10.88
C GLU A 147 -9.18 26.14 -10.79
N PHE A 148 -9.54 26.93 -9.78
CA PHE A 148 -10.93 27.33 -9.53
C PHE A 148 -11.11 28.84 -9.76
N PRO A 149 -12.17 29.25 -10.47
CA PRO A 149 -12.42 30.66 -10.77
C PRO A 149 -12.75 31.49 -9.52
N ASP A 150 -13.32 30.84 -8.49
CA ASP A 150 -13.70 31.48 -7.23
C ASP A 150 -13.70 30.46 -6.07
N SER A 151 -13.86 30.96 -4.84
CA SER A 151 -13.88 30.12 -3.65
C SER A 151 -15.13 29.22 -3.54
N ALA A 152 -16.26 29.64 -4.11
CA ALA A 152 -17.51 28.89 -4.05
C ALA A 152 -17.46 27.63 -4.93
N SER A 153 -16.91 27.75 -6.12
CA SER A 153 -16.66 26.63 -7.05
C SER A 153 -15.64 25.65 -6.50
N MET A 154 -14.57 26.15 -5.86
CA MET A 154 -13.60 25.31 -5.14
C MET A 154 -14.29 24.54 -4.01
N GLU A 155 -15.05 25.21 -3.14
CA GLU A 155 -15.74 24.57 -2.01
C GLU A 155 -16.71 23.48 -2.48
N ASN A 156 -17.51 23.74 -3.52
CA ASN A 156 -18.40 22.73 -4.10
C ASN A 156 -17.63 21.51 -4.63
N ALA A 157 -16.50 21.73 -5.31
CA ALA A 157 -15.68 20.63 -5.82
C ALA A 157 -15.01 19.84 -4.69
N GLU A 158 -14.54 20.50 -3.63
CA GLU A 158 -13.96 19.84 -2.45
C GLU A 158 -15.00 18.97 -1.74
N VAL A 159 -16.22 19.49 -1.55
CA VAL A 159 -17.34 18.73 -0.95
C VAL A 159 -17.66 17.50 -1.77
N GLU A 160 -17.80 17.65 -3.09
CA GLU A 160 -18.18 16.55 -3.97
C GLU A 160 -17.08 15.48 -4.06
N ALA A 161 -15.82 15.92 -4.20
CA ALA A 161 -14.67 15.02 -4.20
C ALA A 161 -14.60 14.20 -2.91
N ILE A 162 -14.78 14.83 -1.74
CA ILE A 162 -14.74 14.14 -0.46
C ILE A 162 -15.87 13.13 -0.29
N LYS A 163 -17.07 13.41 -0.82
CA LYS A 163 -18.17 12.43 -0.82
C LYS A 163 -17.82 11.20 -1.65
N ILE A 164 -17.36 11.39 -2.88
CA ILE A 164 -17.00 10.30 -3.79
C ILE A 164 -15.87 9.47 -3.18
N VAL A 165 -14.81 10.13 -2.72
CA VAL A 165 -13.65 9.46 -2.10
C VAL A 165 -14.06 8.70 -0.83
N ALA A 166 -14.91 9.29 0.02
CA ALA A 166 -15.38 8.60 1.22
C ALA A 166 -16.20 7.35 0.90
N LEU A 167 -17.01 7.38 -0.17
CA LEU A 167 -17.74 6.20 -0.64
C LEU A 167 -16.78 5.13 -1.15
N ARG A 168 -15.87 5.49 -2.05
CA ARG A 168 -14.93 4.58 -2.70
C ARG A 168 -13.91 3.96 -1.75
N LEU A 169 -13.46 4.72 -0.75
CA LEU A 169 -12.52 4.25 0.26
C LEU A 169 -13.19 3.69 1.52
N ASP A 170 -14.49 3.41 1.48
CA ASP A 170 -15.26 2.84 2.60
C ASP A 170 -15.09 3.62 3.92
N MET A 171 -15.28 4.93 3.86
CA MET A 171 -15.27 5.86 5.01
C MET A 171 -16.71 6.17 5.47
N LYS A 172 -17.47 5.12 5.76
CA LYS A 172 -18.93 5.16 5.98
C LYS A 172 -19.37 5.56 7.39
N SER A 173 -18.44 5.84 8.31
CA SER A 173 -18.77 6.15 9.71
C SER A 173 -17.99 7.33 10.26
N SER A 174 -18.58 8.05 11.21
CA SER A 174 -17.90 9.17 11.90
C SER A 174 -16.60 8.72 12.56
N SER A 175 -16.57 7.50 13.11
CA SER A 175 -15.36 6.87 13.66
C SER A 175 -14.29 6.64 12.58
N SER A 176 -14.65 6.15 11.39
CA SER A 176 -13.70 5.98 10.28
C SER A 176 -13.03 7.29 9.87
N ILE A 177 -13.78 8.39 9.84
CA ILE A 177 -13.23 9.72 9.54
C ILE A 177 -12.30 10.21 10.66
N LEU A 178 -12.62 9.97 11.93
CA LEU A 178 -11.75 10.31 13.05
C LEU A 178 -10.42 9.54 13.00
N VAL A 179 -10.47 8.25 12.64
CA VAL A 179 -9.27 7.42 12.42
C VAL A 179 -8.42 7.99 11.30
N GLU A 180 -9.04 8.43 10.20
CA GLU A 180 -8.31 9.03 9.07
C GLU A 180 -7.68 10.38 9.42
N LYS A 181 -8.41 11.26 10.15
CA LYS A 181 -7.85 12.50 10.68
C LYS A 181 -6.62 12.26 11.56
N SER A 182 -6.71 11.30 12.49
CA SER A 182 -5.60 10.93 13.37
C SER A 182 -4.41 10.35 12.59
N SER A 183 -4.68 9.56 11.55
CA SER A 183 -3.65 9.00 10.68
C SER A 183 -2.89 10.11 9.92
N LEU A 184 -3.61 11.07 9.35
CA LEU A 184 -3.02 12.23 8.67
C LEU A 184 -2.20 13.10 9.62
N LYS A 185 -2.71 13.41 10.82
CA LYS A 185 -1.96 14.17 11.85
C LYS A 185 -0.64 13.48 12.20
N ARG A 186 -0.69 12.18 12.51
CA ARG A 186 0.48 11.38 12.84
C ARG A 186 1.48 11.31 11.69
N GLN A 187 1.02 11.27 10.43
CA GLN A 187 1.92 11.34 9.27
C GLN A 187 2.57 12.72 9.16
N LEU A 188 1.79 13.79 9.33
CA LEU A 188 2.26 15.17 9.23
C LEU A 188 3.35 15.48 10.27
N GLU A 189 3.22 14.94 11.49
CA GLU A 189 4.23 15.04 12.56
C GLU A 189 5.54 14.33 12.22
N LYS A 190 5.49 13.27 11.42
CA LYS A 190 6.65 12.44 11.05
C LYS A 190 7.34 12.87 9.76
N VAL A 191 6.69 13.69 8.94
CA VAL A 191 7.26 14.14 7.67
C VAL A 191 8.54 14.94 7.93
N ASN A 192 9.60 14.57 7.20
CA ASN A 192 10.87 15.28 7.24
C ASN A 192 10.65 16.75 6.84
N LYS A 193 11.27 17.69 7.56
CA LYS A 193 11.19 19.13 7.27
C LYS A 193 11.59 19.48 5.83
N THR A 194 12.39 18.65 5.18
CA THR A 194 12.82 18.87 3.78
C THR A 194 11.81 18.41 2.74
N ASN A 195 10.80 17.60 3.10
CA ASN A 195 9.79 17.11 2.16
C ASN A 195 8.53 17.99 2.15
N GLN A 196 8.71 19.23 1.67
CA GLN A 196 7.67 20.26 1.71
C GLN A 196 6.40 19.85 0.95
N LYS A 197 6.52 19.23 -0.22
CA LYS A 197 5.37 18.77 -1.03
C LYS A 197 4.53 17.72 -0.31
N GLU A 198 5.18 16.77 0.39
CA GLU A 198 4.46 15.77 1.17
C GLU A 198 3.73 16.40 2.35
N LYS A 199 4.35 17.39 2.99
CA LYS A 199 3.76 18.14 4.11
C LYS A 199 2.53 18.93 3.67
N GLU A 200 2.62 19.62 2.54
CA GLU A 200 1.50 20.38 1.93
C GLU A 200 0.34 19.46 1.57
N LEU A 201 0.64 18.32 0.93
CA LEU A 201 -0.37 17.31 0.61
C LEU A 201 -1.09 16.81 1.87
N LEU A 202 -0.35 16.36 2.88
CA LEU A 202 -0.93 15.86 4.12
C LEU A 202 -1.77 16.92 4.85
N ALA A 203 -1.29 18.17 4.88
CA ALA A 203 -2.01 19.29 5.48
C ALA A 203 -3.32 19.57 4.74
N TYR A 204 -3.31 19.54 3.40
CA TYR A 204 -4.50 19.75 2.59
C TYR A 204 -5.52 18.63 2.78
N LEU A 205 -5.11 17.36 2.74
CA LEU A 205 -6.01 16.23 3.01
C LEU A 205 -6.62 16.30 4.41
N LEU A 206 -5.84 16.72 5.41
CA LEU A 206 -6.35 16.91 6.76
C LEU A 206 -7.37 18.06 6.82
N TYR A 207 -7.11 19.17 6.14
CA TYR A 207 -8.05 20.29 5.99
C TYR A 207 -9.38 19.81 5.40
N LEU A 208 -9.36 19.04 4.31
CA LEU A 208 -10.58 18.53 3.67
C LEU A 208 -11.43 17.72 4.65
N LEU A 209 -10.83 16.81 5.42
CA LEU A 209 -11.56 16.02 6.41
C LEU A 209 -12.05 16.88 7.58
N ILE A 210 -11.29 17.89 8.02
CA ILE A 210 -11.70 18.80 9.11
C ILE A 210 -12.91 19.62 8.68
N LYS A 211 -12.84 20.26 7.51
CA LYS A 211 -13.89 21.15 7.00
C LYS A 211 -15.11 20.36 6.56
N TYR A 212 -14.93 19.29 5.78
CA TYR A 212 -16.05 18.63 5.12
C TYR A 212 -16.44 17.26 5.67
N GLY A 213 -15.67 16.69 6.59
CA GLY A 213 -15.93 15.33 7.09
C GLY A 213 -17.31 15.11 7.73
N LYS A 214 -17.97 16.18 8.21
CA LYS A 214 -19.35 16.09 8.75
C LYS A 214 -20.42 15.97 7.66
N PHE A 215 -20.14 16.41 6.43
CA PHE A 215 -21.10 16.41 5.33
C PHE A 215 -21.19 15.06 4.60
N ILE A 216 -20.22 14.16 4.82
CA ILE A 216 -20.23 12.80 4.24
C ILE A 216 -21.52 12.05 4.60
N PHE A 217 -22.06 12.25 5.81
CA PHE A 217 -23.25 11.52 6.29
C PHE A 217 -24.59 12.22 6.04
N LYS A 218 -24.60 13.47 5.58
CA LYS A 218 -25.87 14.18 5.36
C LYS A 218 -26.60 13.72 4.10
N PHE A 219 -25.88 13.20 3.09
CA PHE A 219 -26.46 12.77 1.82
C PHE A 219 -26.72 11.26 1.71
N GLN A 220 -25.98 10.41 2.45
CA GLN A 220 -26.23 8.95 2.44
C GLN A 220 -27.64 8.59 2.94
N ASN A 221 -28.26 9.46 3.74
CA ASN A 221 -29.64 9.31 4.19
C ASN A 221 -30.69 9.79 3.17
N GLU A 222 -30.33 10.58 2.16
CA GLU A 222 -31.27 11.04 1.12
C GLU A 222 -31.34 10.05 -0.05
N SER A 223 -30.24 9.34 -0.35
CA SER A 223 -30.20 8.30 -1.39
C SER A 223 -31.04 7.06 -1.03
N ASN A 224 -31.18 6.75 0.27
CA ASN A 224 -31.97 5.61 0.76
C ASN A 224 -33.48 5.86 0.79
N VAL A 225 -33.95 7.09 0.52
CA VAL A 225 -35.39 7.41 0.51
C VAL A 225 -36.02 7.17 -0.87
N CYS A 226 -35.23 7.18 -1.94
CA CYS A 226 -35.73 7.00 -3.31
C CYS A 226 -35.82 5.53 -3.79
N GLU A 227 -35.31 4.55 -3.05
CA GLU A 227 -35.42 3.12 -3.39
C GLU A 227 -36.56 2.38 -2.66
N SER A 228 -37.38 3.09 -1.89
CA SER A 228 -38.49 2.51 -1.11
C SER A 228 -39.83 3.19 -1.37
N SER A 229 -40.12 3.57 -2.61
CA SER A 229 -41.44 4.11 -3.02
C SER A 229 -41.93 3.47 -4.31
#